data_AF-A0A9P4I9F0-F1
#
_entry.id   AF-A0A9P4I9F0-F1
#
_cell.length_a   1.000
_cell.length_b   1.000
_cell.length_c   1.000
_cell.angle_alpha   90.00
_cell.angle_beta   90.00
_cell.angle_gamma   90.00
#
_symmetry.space_group_name_H-M   'P 1'
#
loop_
_entity.id
_entity.type
_entity.pdbx_description
1 polymer ?
#
loop_
_entity_poly.entity_id
_entity_poly.type
_entity_poly.pdbx_seq_one_letter_code
_entity_poly.pdbx_strand_id
1 'polypeptide(L)'
;MAEILSNAYFGIYVGAIAILVGALLLYPSTIMRWVDRKRYQYEVSFALYMLTSTEKFIFNSFIFLFAAMIIIATSLYLPEHLSIVVRRAFYYLAGDDGSVSQPPLESAIANGR
;
A
#
# COMPACT_ATOMS: atom_id res chain seq x y z
N MET A 1 42.56 -18.96 -15.73
CA MET A 1 41.31 -18.49 -16.38
C MET A 1 40.20 -18.21 -15.36
N ALA A 2 39.86 -19.15 -14.47
CA ALA A 2 38.78 -18.95 -13.49
C ALA A 2 39.01 -17.83 -12.45
N GLU A 3 40.24 -17.68 -11.92
CA GLU A 3 40.54 -16.59 -10.95
C GLU A 3 40.46 -15.18 -11.58
N ILE A 4 40.84 -15.05 -12.85
CA ILE A 4 40.81 -13.76 -13.56
C ILE A 4 39.36 -13.31 -13.75
N LEU A 5 38.46 -14.24 -14.05
CA LEU A 5 37.03 -13.96 -14.17
C LEU A 5 36.43 -13.55 -12.81
N SER A 6 36.77 -14.24 -11.72
CA SER A 6 36.28 -13.92 -10.37
C SER A 6 36.68 -12.50 -9.92
N ASN A 7 37.93 -12.10 -10.16
CA ASN A 7 38.41 -10.75 -9.83
C ASN A 7 37.73 -9.66 -10.65
N ALA A 8 37.37 -9.94 -11.90
CA ALA A 8 36.66 -8.99 -12.76
C ALA A 8 35.23 -8.72 -12.25
N TYR A 9 34.51 -9.77 -11.81
CA TYR A 9 33.17 -9.61 -11.23
C TYR A 9 33.23 -8.78 -9.94
N PHE A 10 34.19 -9.06 -9.05
CA PHE A 10 34.37 -8.30 -7.81
C PHE A 10 34.59 -6.80 -8.08
N GLY A 11 35.44 -6.46 -9.06
CA GLY A 11 35.69 -5.07 -9.46
C GLY A 11 34.44 -4.35 -9.96
N ILE A 12 33.58 -5.04 -10.73
CA ILE A 12 32.31 -4.48 -11.22
C ILE A 12 31.34 -4.22 -10.08
N TYR A 13 31.21 -5.14 -9.12
CA TYR A 13 30.34 -4.94 -7.95
C TYR A 13 30.81 -3.78 -7.08
N VAL A 14 32.12 -3.67 -6.81
CA VAL A 14 32.67 -2.55 -6.03
C VAL A 14 32.45 -1.22 -6.75
N GLY A 15 32.66 -1.17 -8.07
CA GLY A 15 32.37 0.02 -8.88
C GLY A 15 30.89 0.41 -8.87
N ALA A 16 29.99 -0.57 -9.01
CA ALA A 16 28.55 -0.35 -8.97
C ALA A 16 28.10 0.18 -7.60
N ILE A 17 28.60 -0.40 -6.50
CA ILE A 17 28.30 0.06 -5.14
C ILE A 17 28.83 1.47 -4.91
N ALA A 18 30.05 1.78 -5.36
CA ALA A 18 30.63 3.12 -5.23
C ALA A 18 29.82 4.19 -5.99
N ILE A 19 29.32 3.86 -7.18
CA ILE A 19 28.43 4.74 -7.96
C ILE A 19 27.08 4.91 -7.26
N LEU A 20 26.51 3.83 -6.72
CA LEU A 20 25.22 3.87 -6.02
C LEU A 20 25.32 4.69 -4.72
N VAL A 21 26.40 4.50 -3.95
CA VAL A 21 26.69 5.27 -2.74
C VAL A 21 26.98 6.73 -3.08
N GLY A 22 27.76 7.01 -4.12
CA GLY A 22 28.03 8.37 -4.58
C GLY A 22 26.74 9.09 -5.02
N ALA A 23 25.89 8.42 -5.78
CA ALA A 23 24.58 8.94 -6.17
C ALA A 23 23.68 9.18 -4.95
N LEU A 24 23.65 8.26 -3.99
CA LEU A 24 22.88 8.40 -2.74
C LEU A 24 23.39 9.60 -1.90
N LEU A 25 24.69 9.80 -1.83
CA LEU A 25 25.33 10.92 -1.11
C LEU A 25 25.13 12.28 -1.79
N LEU A 26 24.90 12.31 -3.11
CA LEU A 26 24.63 13.52 -3.90
C LEU A 26 23.14 13.90 -3.93
N TYR A 27 22.25 12.95 -3.62
CA TYR A 27 20.80 13.14 -3.60
C TYR A 27 20.17 13.77 -2.33
N PRO A 28 20.86 14.02 -1.18
CA PRO A 28 20.16 14.51 0.00
C PRO A 28 19.67 15.96 -0.17
N SER A 29 20.35 16.77 -0.98
CA SER A 29 20.02 18.21 -1.12
C SER A 29 18.70 18.47 -1.86
N THR A 30 18.36 17.66 -2.85
CA THR A 30 17.09 17.74 -3.59
C THR A 30 15.93 17.22 -2.76
N ILE A 31 16.11 16.14 -2.01
CA ILE A 31 15.10 15.63 -1.07
C ILE A 31 14.89 16.64 0.06
N MET A 32 15.96 17.19 0.67
CA MET A 32 15.84 18.19 1.74
C MET A 32 15.01 19.38 1.27
N ARG A 33 15.32 19.93 0.09
CA ARG A 33 14.57 21.06 -0.49
C ARG A 33 13.11 20.73 -0.78
N TRP A 34 12.81 19.49 -1.14
CA TRP A 34 11.45 19.02 -1.34
C TRP A 34 10.70 18.87 -0.01
N VAL A 35 11.36 18.30 1.01
CA VAL A 35 10.82 18.17 2.38
C VAL A 35 10.56 19.55 2.99
N ASP A 36 11.49 20.49 2.84
CA ASP A 36 11.31 21.86 3.34
C ASP A 36 10.10 22.52 2.68
N ARG A 37 9.95 22.37 1.35
CA ARG A 37 8.79 22.90 0.63
C ARG A 37 7.47 22.28 1.10
N LYS A 38 7.48 20.99 1.46
CA LYS A 38 6.32 20.31 2.06
C LYS A 38 6.03 20.83 3.47
N ARG A 39 7.07 21.06 4.29
CA ARG A 39 6.93 21.67 5.64
C ARG A 39 6.30 23.06 5.59
N TYR A 40 6.70 23.91 4.64
CA TYR A 40 6.08 25.24 4.46
C TYR A 40 4.57 25.16 4.17
N GLN A 41 4.14 24.18 3.38
CA GLN A 41 2.73 24.02 3.05
C GLN A 41 1.90 23.48 4.23
N TYR A 42 2.52 22.65 5.07
CA TYR A 42 1.94 22.22 6.35
C TYR A 42 1.71 23.39 7.31
N GLU A 43 2.56 24.42 7.29
CA GLU A 43 2.36 25.63 8.10
C GLU A 43 1.21 26.51 7.59
N VAL A 44 1.04 26.61 6.27
CA VAL A 44 0.09 27.56 5.66
C VAL A 44 -1.34 27.01 5.56
N SER A 45 -1.52 25.70 5.34
CA SER A 45 -2.86 25.11 5.12
C SER A 45 -3.47 24.47 6.34
N PHE A 46 -2.65 24.04 7.30
CA PHE A 46 -3.11 23.54 8.57
C PHE A 46 -2.97 24.65 9.60
N ALA A 47 -3.99 24.90 10.43
CA ALA A 47 -3.92 25.90 11.51
C ALA A 47 -2.81 25.65 12.55
N LEU A 48 -1.96 24.62 12.35
CA LEU A 48 -0.81 24.27 13.19
C LEU A 48 0.21 25.39 13.35
N TYR A 49 0.35 26.33 12.41
CA TYR A 49 1.34 27.41 12.60
C TYR A 49 0.97 28.35 13.76
N MET A 50 -0.31 28.43 14.12
CA MET A 50 -0.76 29.21 15.26
C MET A 50 -0.65 28.47 16.60
N LEU A 51 -0.42 27.15 16.57
CA LEU A 51 -0.13 26.35 17.76
C LEU A 51 1.33 26.54 18.16
N THR A 52 1.56 26.75 19.46
CA THR A 52 2.87 26.90 20.08
C THR A 52 3.74 25.67 19.78
N SER A 53 5.07 25.81 19.70
CA SER A 53 6.00 24.72 19.32
C SER A 53 5.80 23.40 20.11
N THR A 54 5.34 23.49 21.36
CA THR A 54 4.98 22.33 22.20
C THR A 54 3.69 21.63 21.74
N GLU A 55 2.69 22.39 21.30
CA GLU A 55 1.38 21.87 20.89
C GLU A 55 1.47 21.15 19.53
N LYS A 56 2.37 21.59 18.63
CA LYS A 56 2.68 20.90 17.37
C LYS A 56 3.15 19.46 17.60
N PHE A 57 3.95 19.23 18.65
CA PHE A 57 4.45 17.89 19.00
C PHE A 57 3.32 16.97 19.48
N ILE A 58 2.42 17.50 20.31
CA ILE A 58 1.27 16.75 20.85
C ILE A 58 0.31 16.36 19.72
N PHE A 59 0.00 17.28 18.81
CA PHE A 59 -0.90 17.00 17.69
C PHE A 59 -0.33 15.97 16.71
N ASN A 60 0.96 16.08 16.37
CA ASN A 60 1.62 15.12 15.50
C ASN A 60 1.67 13.71 16.13
N SER A 61 1.88 13.65 17.45
CA SER A 61 1.84 12.39 18.21
C SER A 61 0.43 11.79 18.23
N PHE A 62 -0.61 12.62 18.36
CA PHE A 62 -2.00 12.17 18.29
C PHE A 62 -2.36 11.61 16.91
N ILE A 63 -1.98 12.30 15.82
CA ILE A 63 -2.17 11.79 14.46
C ILE A 63 -1.40 10.48 14.26
N PHE A 64 -0.16 10.40 14.73
CA PHE A 64 0.64 9.18 14.64
C PHE A 64 -0.04 8.02 15.37
N LEU A 65 -0.56 8.25 16.57
CA LEU A 65 -1.29 7.24 17.35
C LEU A 65 -2.59 6.84 16.65
N PHE A 66 -3.37 7.80 16.16
CA PHE A 66 -4.60 7.53 15.43
C PHE A 66 -4.36 6.75 14.14
N ALA A 67 -3.34 7.12 13.37
CA ALA A 67 -2.92 6.40 12.18
C ALA A 67 -2.44 4.98 12.53
N ALA A 68 -1.64 4.82 13.60
CA ALA A 68 -1.22 3.50 14.07
C ALA A 68 -2.42 2.63 14.47
N MET A 69 -3.41 3.21 15.15
CA MET A 69 -4.66 2.53 15.50
C MET A 69 -5.40 2.06 14.23
N ILE A 70 -5.51 2.92 13.21
CA ILE A 70 -6.12 2.55 11.92
C ILE A 70 -5.31 1.47 11.22
N ILE A 71 -3.98 1.58 11.17
CA ILE A 71 -3.11 0.60 10.50
C ILE A 71 -3.27 -0.77 11.15
N ILE A 72 -3.28 -0.84 12.49
CA ILE A 72 -3.45 -2.10 13.21
C ILE A 72 -4.86 -2.65 12.98
N ALA A 73 -5.90 -1.81 13.09
CA ALA A 73 -7.28 -2.22 12.82
C ALA A 73 -7.45 -2.74 11.39
N THR A 74 -6.87 -2.03 10.42
CA THR A 74 -6.90 -2.41 9.00
C THR A 74 -6.11 -3.70 8.78
N SER A 75 -4.88 -3.81 9.30
CA SER A 75 -4.07 -5.01 9.13
C SER A 75 -4.74 -6.26 9.71
N LEU A 76 -5.51 -6.12 10.80
CA LEU A 76 -6.14 -7.25 11.48
C LEU A 76 -7.55 -7.56 10.95
N TYR A 77 -8.33 -6.54 10.59
CA TYR A 77 -9.74 -6.69 10.18
C TYR A 77 -9.96 -6.64 8.66
N LEU A 78 -9.14 -5.88 7.93
CA LEU A 78 -9.28 -5.75 6.48
C LEU A 78 -9.07 -7.07 5.71
N PRO A 79 -8.11 -7.98 6.02
CA PRO A 79 -7.93 -9.18 5.20
C PRO A 79 -9.15 -10.10 5.20
N GLU A 80 -9.81 -10.25 6.35
CA GLU A 80 -11.07 -10.99 6.50
C GLU A 80 -12.16 -10.37 5.60
N HIS A 81 -12.34 -9.05 5.70
CA HIS A 81 -13.35 -8.31 4.92
C HIS A 81 -13.09 -8.32 3.42
N LEU A 82 -11.82 -8.22 3.02
CA LEU A 82 -11.43 -8.21 1.62
C LEU A 82 -11.69 -9.58 0.97
N SER A 83 -11.47 -10.68 1.69
CA SER A 83 -11.71 -12.04 1.18
C SER A 83 -13.19 -12.28 0.79
N ILE A 84 -14.13 -11.76 1.59
CA ILE A 84 -15.57 -11.90 1.34
C ILE A 84 -15.98 -11.07 0.12
N VAL A 85 -15.50 -9.83 0.04
CA VAL A 85 -15.80 -8.92 -1.08
C VAL A 85 -15.19 -9.44 -2.37
N VAL A 86 -13.94 -9.92 -2.33
CA VAL A 86 -13.25 -10.49 -3.49
C VAL A 86 -13.94 -11.75 -3.98
N ARG A 87 -14.41 -12.65 -3.10
CA ARG A 87 -15.13 -13.86 -3.53
C ARG A 87 -16.44 -13.51 -4.24
N ARG A 88 -17.18 -12.52 -3.75
CA ARG A 88 -18.39 -12.01 -4.42
C ARG A 88 -18.07 -11.31 -5.73
N ALA A 89 -17.05 -10.45 -5.75
CA ALA A 89 -16.60 -9.77 -6.96
C ALA A 89 -16.16 -10.78 -8.03
N PHE A 90 -15.42 -11.82 -7.63
CA PHE A 90 -15.02 -12.91 -8.51
C PHE A 90 -16.21 -13.70 -9.03
N TYR A 91 -17.26 -13.94 -8.23
CA TYR A 91 -18.50 -14.56 -8.72
C TYR A 91 -19.16 -13.74 -9.83
N TYR A 92 -19.26 -12.41 -9.67
CA TYR A 92 -19.83 -11.54 -10.71
C TYR A 92 -18.92 -11.38 -11.94
N LEU A 93 -17.60 -11.48 -11.76
CA LEU A 93 -16.63 -11.26 -12.84
C LEU A 93 -16.30 -12.54 -13.63
N ALA A 94 -16.33 -13.71 -12.97
CA ALA A 94 -16.10 -15.00 -13.60
C ALA A 94 -17.32 -15.53 -14.36
N GLY A 95 -18.50 -14.92 -14.17
CA GLY A 95 -19.74 -15.30 -14.83
C GLY A 95 -20.20 -16.69 -14.40
N ASP A 96 -21.14 -16.75 -13.47
CA ASP A 96 -21.93 -17.96 -13.31
C ASP A 96 -22.90 -18.05 -14.50
N ASP A 97 -22.47 -18.72 -15.57
CA ASP A 97 -23.35 -19.28 -16.60
C ASP A 97 -24.13 -20.51 -16.05
N GLY A 98 -24.51 -20.46 -14.78
CA GLY A 98 -25.37 -21.40 -14.08
C GLY A 98 -26.83 -21.14 -14.40
N SER A 99 -27.18 -21.24 -15.67
CA SER A 99 -28.56 -21.46 -16.08
C SER A 99 -29.20 -22.62 -15.29
N VAL A 100 -30.48 -22.45 -14.96
CA VAL A 100 -31.43 -23.48 -14.54
C VAL A 100 -31.47 -23.84 -13.04
N SER A 101 -32.48 -23.31 -12.37
CA SER A 101 -33.43 -24.11 -11.57
C SER A 101 -34.72 -23.32 -11.38
N GLN A 102 -35.46 -23.17 -12.48
CA GLN A 102 -36.90 -22.91 -12.42
C GLN A 102 -37.51 -24.04 -11.57
N PRO A 103 -38.24 -23.74 -10.48
CA PRO A 103 -38.81 -24.79 -9.63
C PRO A 103 -39.77 -25.65 -10.47
N PRO A 104 -39.65 -27.00 -10.43
CA PRO A 104 -40.54 -27.93 -11.14
C PRO A 104 -41.96 -27.94 -10.53
N LEU A 105 -42.72 -26.86 -10.70
CA LEU A 105 -44.14 -26.83 -10.32
C LEU A 105 -45.04 -27.23 -11.51
N GLU A 106 -44.53 -27.13 -12.74
CA GLU A 106 -45.30 -27.37 -13.97
C GLU A 106 -45.27 -28.86 -14.42
N SER A 107 -44.19 -29.59 -14.12
CA SER A 107 -44.10 -31.03 -14.45
C SER A 107 -44.82 -31.95 -13.44
N ALA A 108 -45.17 -31.45 -12.26
CA ALA A 108 -45.90 -32.22 -11.24
C ALA A 108 -47.42 -32.27 -11.52
N ILE A 109 -47.97 -31.28 -12.22
CA ILE A 109 -49.41 -31.18 -12.51
C ILE A 109 -49.76 -31.98 -13.78
N ALA A 110 -48.81 -32.18 -14.70
CA ALA A 110 -49.04 -32.91 -15.96
C ALA A 110 -49.00 -34.45 -15.83
N ASN A 111 -48.56 -34.99 -14.69
CA ASN A 111 -48.48 -36.43 -14.43
C ASN A 111 -49.26 -36.83 -13.17
N GLY A 112 -50.46 -36.26 -13.03
CA GLY A 112 -51.42 -36.59 -11.98
C GLY A 112 -52.71 -37.07 -12.60
N ARG A 113 -52.70 -38.34 -13.03
CA ARG A 113 -53.91 -39.16 -13.11
C ARG A 113 -54.48 -39.37 -11.72
#